data_AF-A0A3D1R8E1-F1
#
_entry.id   AF-A0A3D1R8E1-F1
#
_cell.length_a   1.000
_cell.length_b   1.000
_cell.length_c   1.000
_cell.angle_alpha   90.00
_cell.angle_beta   90.00
_cell.angle_gamma   90.00
#
_symmetry.space_group_name_H-M   'P 1'
#
loop_
_entity.id
_entity.type
_entity.pdbx_description
1 polymer ?
#
loop_
_entity_poly.entity_id
_entity_poly.type
_entity_poly.pdbx_seq_one_letter_code
_entity_poly.pdbx_strand_id
1 'polypeptide(L)'
;MRRALMACFAVALTFGLAGCGEDCVDGSIMKCTAADGRPGEMVCYAGAFGACEATAGTCRNGSQRDCSTDCGTGKETCVDGNWAGDCSAPKPQPEVCDGIDNNCDGRIDENCDCKSGVTEACYEGPANTRAVGLCSDGQRACNNGIWTPCAGQVLPVTERCDGLDNDCDGVIDNGCTCVNGVTEACYEGPANTRNKGVCIDGEHTCAAGVWSTCYGQVKPTAERCDGLDNDCDG
;
A
#
# COMPACT_ATOMS: atom_id res chain seq x y z
N MET A 1 -64.66 -7.96 -31.88
CA MET A 1 -63.95 -8.94 -32.74
C MET A 1 -62.98 -8.19 -33.66
N ARG A 2 -61.74 -8.03 -33.23
CA ARG A 2 -60.62 -7.60 -34.07
C ARG A 2 -59.41 -8.43 -33.60
N ARG A 3 -59.09 -9.50 -34.33
CA ARG A 3 -57.86 -10.27 -34.13
C ARG A 3 -56.85 -9.75 -35.14
N ALA A 4 -55.76 -9.19 -34.63
CA ALA A 4 -54.67 -8.63 -35.42
C ALA A 4 -53.86 -9.78 -36.05
N LEU A 5 -53.60 -9.64 -37.35
CA LEU A 5 -52.60 -10.39 -38.09
C LEU A 5 -51.22 -10.16 -37.47
N MET A 6 -50.48 -11.23 -37.20
CA MET A 6 -49.05 -11.18 -36.92
C MET A 6 -48.33 -11.71 -38.16
N ALA A 7 -47.62 -10.81 -38.84
CA ALA A 7 -46.94 -11.07 -40.10
C ALA A 7 -45.66 -11.89 -39.86
N CYS A 8 -45.57 -13.07 -40.48
CA CYS A 8 -44.32 -13.79 -40.63
C CYS A 8 -43.67 -13.33 -41.94
N PHE A 9 -42.61 -12.52 -41.84
CA PHE A 9 -41.80 -12.09 -42.97
C PHE A 9 -40.85 -13.24 -43.36
N ALA A 10 -41.15 -13.93 -44.46
CA ALA A 10 -40.18 -14.71 -45.21
C ALA A 10 -40.21 -14.22 -46.66
N VAL A 11 -39.08 -13.64 -47.09
CA VAL A 11 -38.87 -13.05 -48.41
C VAL A 11 -38.57 -14.15 -49.43
N ALA A 12 -39.38 -14.17 -50.51
CA ALA A 12 -39.08 -14.65 -51.88
C ALA A 12 -38.84 -16.17 -52.09
N LEU A 13 -39.35 -16.87 -53.12
CA LEU A 13 -39.93 -16.49 -54.41
C LEU A 13 -40.69 -17.71 -55.02
N THR A 14 -41.70 -17.42 -55.85
CA THR A 14 -42.37 -18.27 -56.89
C THR A 14 -43.50 -19.26 -56.52
N PHE A 15 -44.73 -18.80 -56.84
CA PHE A 15 -45.91 -19.49 -57.39
C PHE A 15 -46.17 -20.98 -57.07
N GLY A 16 -47.22 -21.22 -56.27
CA GLY A 16 -47.95 -22.49 -56.22
C GLY A 16 -49.10 -22.44 -55.23
N LEU A 17 -50.34 -22.33 -55.71
CA LEU A 17 -51.53 -22.69 -54.94
C LEU A 17 -51.54 -24.22 -54.75
N ALA A 18 -50.94 -24.69 -53.67
CA ALA A 18 -51.14 -26.00 -53.06
C ALA A 18 -50.88 -25.79 -51.56
N GLY A 19 -51.76 -26.31 -50.70
CA GLY A 19 -51.72 -26.03 -49.27
C GLY A 19 -50.33 -26.23 -48.67
N CYS A 20 -49.89 -25.28 -47.87
CA CYS A 20 -48.78 -25.50 -46.95
C CYS A 20 -49.26 -26.47 -45.85
N GLY A 21 -49.39 -27.75 -46.21
CA GLY A 21 -49.20 -28.85 -45.28
C GLY A 21 -47.70 -28.98 -45.07
N GLU A 22 -47.15 -28.25 -44.12
CA GLU A 22 -46.03 -28.80 -43.38
C GLU A 22 -46.65 -29.78 -42.39
N ASP A 23 -46.93 -31.00 -42.86
CA ASP A 23 -47.32 -32.10 -41.98
C ASP A 23 -46.14 -32.30 -41.00
N CYS A 24 -46.22 -31.67 -39.85
CA CYS A 24 -45.28 -31.95 -38.78
C CYS A 24 -45.51 -33.39 -38.31
N VAL A 25 -44.45 -34.07 -37.89
CA VAL A 25 -44.57 -35.42 -37.36
C VAL A 25 -45.24 -35.32 -35.99
N ASP A 26 -46.33 -36.04 -35.76
CA ASP A 26 -47.02 -36.07 -34.46
C ASP A 26 -46.01 -36.36 -33.33
N GLY A 27 -46.02 -35.50 -32.31
CA GLY A 27 -45.07 -35.54 -31.20
C GLY A 27 -43.76 -34.78 -31.43
N SER A 28 -43.52 -34.19 -32.61
CA SER A 28 -42.40 -33.26 -32.82
C SER A 28 -42.60 -31.95 -32.05
N ILE A 29 -41.49 -31.37 -31.58
CA ILE A 29 -41.46 -30.14 -30.79
C ILE A 29 -40.68 -29.07 -31.55
N MET A 30 -41.24 -27.87 -31.64
CA MET A 30 -40.57 -26.70 -32.20
C MET A 30 -40.47 -25.59 -31.16
N LYS A 31 -39.32 -24.90 -31.10
CA LYS A 31 -39.15 -23.72 -30.25
C LYS A 31 -39.90 -22.53 -30.82
N CYS A 32 -40.52 -21.74 -29.94
CA CYS A 32 -41.30 -20.57 -30.32
C CYS A 32 -41.19 -19.46 -29.27
N THR A 33 -41.79 -18.30 -29.57
CA THR A 33 -42.00 -17.22 -28.59
C THR A 33 -43.48 -17.09 -28.32
N ALA A 34 -43.88 -17.25 -27.05
CA ALA A 34 -45.27 -17.15 -26.63
C ALA A 34 -45.79 -15.71 -26.79
N ALA A 35 -47.11 -15.54 -26.76
CA ALA A 35 -47.75 -14.23 -26.96
C ALA A 35 -47.34 -13.16 -25.93
N ASP A 36 -46.86 -13.57 -24.76
CA ASP A 36 -46.34 -12.69 -23.71
C ASP A 36 -44.84 -12.38 -23.86
N GLY A 37 -44.17 -12.93 -24.89
CA GLY A 37 -42.75 -12.70 -25.19
C GLY A 37 -41.78 -13.66 -24.52
N ARG A 38 -42.26 -14.70 -23.82
CA ARG A 38 -41.41 -15.73 -23.22
C ARG A 38 -41.02 -16.83 -24.22
N PRO A 39 -39.84 -17.45 -24.08
CA PRO A 39 -39.53 -18.68 -24.80
C PRO A 39 -40.56 -19.77 -24.47
N GLY A 40 -40.91 -20.54 -25.48
CA GLY A 40 -41.88 -21.61 -25.37
C GLY A 40 -41.65 -22.71 -26.38
N GLU A 41 -42.51 -23.71 -26.30
CA GLU A 41 -42.51 -24.85 -27.20
C GLU A 41 -43.93 -25.06 -27.77
N MET A 42 -43.98 -25.54 -29.00
CA MET A 42 -45.21 -26.00 -29.65
C MET A 42 -45.06 -27.47 -30.00
N VAL A 43 -46.11 -28.25 -29.71
CA VAL A 43 -46.18 -29.68 -29.98
C VAL A 43 -47.04 -29.92 -31.21
N CYS A 44 -46.59 -30.79 -32.11
CA CYS A 44 -47.37 -31.23 -33.25
C CYS A 44 -48.39 -32.32 -32.85
N TYR A 45 -49.64 -32.13 -33.22
CA TYR A 45 -50.71 -33.11 -33.04
C TYR A 45 -51.66 -33.11 -34.25
N ALA A 46 -51.94 -34.29 -34.80
CA ALA A 46 -52.75 -34.48 -36.01
C ALA A 46 -52.26 -33.63 -37.20
N GLY A 47 -50.94 -33.58 -37.40
CA GLY A 47 -50.31 -32.89 -38.54
C GLY A 47 -50.27 -31.35 -38.45
N ALA A 48 -50.55 -30.78 -37.27
CA ALA A 48 -50.45 -29.33 -37.06
C ALA A 48 -49.81 -28.98 -35.71
N PHE A 49 -49.02 -27.91 -35.68
CA PHE A 49 -48.51 -27.35 -34.42
C PHE A 49 -49.63 -26.65 -33.64
N GLY A 50 -49.68 -26.94 -32.33
CA GLY A 50 -50.55 -26.26 -31.39
C GLY A 50 -50.12 -24.81 -31.10
N ALA A 51 -50.78 -24.19 -30.11
CA ALA A 51 -50.37 -22.89 -29.61
C ALA A 51 -48.98 -22.96 -28.96
N CYS A 52 -48.22 -21.87 -29.07
CA CYS A 52 -46.95 -21.77 -28.34
C CYS A 52 -47.22 -21.62 -26.84
N GLU A 53 -46.79 -22.61 -26.05
CA GLU A 53 -46.90 -22.57 -24.59
C GLU A 53 -45.56 -22.10 -23.99
N ALA A 54 -45.60 -21.04 -23.17
CA ALA A 54 -44.41 -20.51 -22.52
C ALA A 54 -43.81 -21.54 -21.57
N THR A 55 -42.50 -21.74 -21.63
CA THR A 55 -41.79 -22.65 -20.73
C THR A 55 -41.87 -22.10 -19.30
N ALA A 56 -42.39 -22.91 -18.36
CA ALA A 56 -42.52 -22.52 -16.97
C ALA A 56 -41.15 -22.12 -16.37
N GLY A 57 -41.12 -21.03 -15.61
CA GLY A 57 -39.89 -20.50 -15.01
C GLY A 57 -39.06 -19.59 -15.93
N THR A 58 -39.41 -19.46 -17.20
CA THR A 58 -38.72 -18.52 -18.11
C THR A 58 -39.26 -17.10 -18.02
N CYS A 59 -38.43 -16.14 -18.41
CA CYS A 59 -38.76 -14.72 -18.46
C CYS A 59 -38.78 -14.17 -19.88
N ARG A 60 -39.41 -12.99 -20.04
CA ARG A 60 -39.41 -12.27 -21.32
C ARG A 60 -38.06 -11.59 -21.51
N ASN A 61 -37.42 -11.78 -22.67
CA ASN A 61 -36.11 -11.16 -22.93
C ASN A 61 -36.18 -9.64 -22.79
N GLY A 62 -35.23 -9.05 -22.04
CA GLY A 62 -35.20 -7.62 -21.72
C GLY A 62 -36.14 -7.17 -20.60
N SER A 63 -36.97 -8.07 -20.04
CA SER A 63 -37.71 -7.75 -18.81
C SER A 63 -36.75 -7.62 -17.62
N GLN A 64 -37.11 -6.78 -16.66
CA GLN A 64 -36.34 -6.56 -15.44
C GLN A 64 -37.14 -7.04 -14.23
N ARG A 65 -36.44 -7.59 -13.24
CA ARG A 65 -36.98 -7.82 -11.90
C ARG A 65 -36.06 -7.22 -10.86
N ASP A 66 -36.63 -6.94 -9.69
CA ASP A 66 -35.85 -6.47 -8.55
C ASP A 66 -35.01 -7.64 -8.00
N CYS A 67 -33.79 -7.31 -7.61
CA CYS A 67 -32.85 -8.21 -6.96
C CYS A 67 -32.19 -7.46 -5.80
N SER A 68 -31.54 -8.19 -4.90
CA SER A 68 -30.85 -7.61 -3.75
C SER A 68 -29.55 -8.34 -3.44
N THR A 69 -28.62 -7.60 -2.87
CA THR A 69 -27.39 -8.06 -2.22
C THR A 69 -27.42 -7.59 -0.76
N ASP A 70 -26.43 -7.99 0.03
CA ASP A 70 -26.27 -7.48 1.40
C ASP A 70 -26.09 -5.94 1.41
N CYS A 71 -25.56 -5.37 0.33
CA CYS A 71 -25.37 -3.93 0.15
C CYS A 71 -26.56 -3.17 -0.47
N GLY A 72 -27.72 -3.82 -0.66
CA GLY A 72 -28.94 -3.15 -1.05
C GLY A 72 -29.65 -3.77 -2.24
N THR A 73 -30.31 -2.94 -3.04
CA THR A 73 -31.21 -3.39 -4.10
C THR A 73 -30.75 -2.96 -5.48
N GLY A 74 -31.17 -3.73 -6.49
CA GLY A 74 -30.84 -3.50 -7.88
C GLY A 74 -31.85 -4.16 -8.80
N LYS A 75 -31.50 -4.21 -10.08
CA LYS A 75 -32.29 -4.91 -11.09
C LYS A 75 -31.42 -5.92 -11.80
N GLU A 76 -32.01 -7.05 -12.14
CA GLU A 76 -31.42 -8.01 -13.06
C GLU A 76 -32.29 -8.06 -14.32
N THR A 77 -31.63 -8.27 -15.46
CA THR A 77 -32.30 -8.29 -16.76
C THR A 77 -32.36 -9.73 -17.26
N CYS A 78 -33.54 -10.12 -17.74
CA CYS A 78 -33.74 -11.41 -18.38
C CYS A 78 -32.98 -11.46 -19.71
N VAL A 79 -32.12 -12.46 -19.88
CA VAL A 79 -31.39 -12.74 -21.11
C VAL A 79 -31.69 -14.17 -21.52
N ASP A 80 -32.14 -14.37 -22.77
CA ASP A 80 -32.43 -15.69 -23.34
C ASP A 80 -33.35 -16.57 -22.48
N GLY A 81 -34.38 -15.94 -21.91
CA GLY A 81 -35.37 -16.63 -21.08
C GLY A 81 -34.93 -16.90 -19.64
N ASN A 82 -33.71 -16.52 -19.27
CA ASN A 82 -33.14 -16.80 -17.95
C ASN A 82 -32.83 -15.51 -17.20
N TRP A 83 -33.13 -15.55 -15.90
CA TRP A 83 -32.61 -14.58 -14.95
C TRP A 83 -31.20 -14.99 -14.56
N ALA A 84 -30.24 -14.63 -15.42
CA ALA A 84 -28.82 -14.94 -15.26
C ALA A 84 -27.93 -13.69 -15.39
N GLY A 85 -28.53 -12.51 -15.47
CA GLY A 85 -27.80 -11.25 -15.49
C GLY A 85 -27.24 -10.90 -14.11
N ASP A 86 -26.07 -10.27 -14.07
CA ASP A 86 -25.55 -9.66 -12.84
C ASP A 86 -26.60 -8.72 -12.24
N CYS A 87 -26.95 -8.95 -10.96
CA CYS A 87 -27.76 -8.02 -10.22
C CYS A 87 -27.03 -6.68 -10.15
N SER A 88 -27.68 -5.59 -10.55
CA SER A 88 -27.08 -4.25 -10.52
C SER A 88 -26.94 -3.66 -9.11
N ALA A 89 -27.30 -4.40 -8.07
CA ALA A 89 -27.11 -3.97 -6.69
C ALA A 89 -25.62 -3.89 -6.36
N PRO A 90 -25.19 -2.98 -5.48
CA PRO A 90 -23.79 -2.93 -5.04
C PRO A 90 -23.35 -4.29 -4.48
N LYS A 91 -22.14 -4.73 -4.78
CA LYS A 91 -21.59 -5.98 -4.24
C LYS A 91 -20.74 -5.66 -3.01
N PRO A 92 -20.75 -6.51 -1.96
CA PRO A 92 -19.79 -6.43 -0.86
C PRO A 92 -18.37 -6.19 -1.36
N GLN A 93 -17.71 -5.16 -0.84
CA GLN A 93 -16.30 -4.87 -1.07
C GLN A 93 -15.51 -5.11 0.22
N PRO A 94 -14.19 -5.33 0.17
CA PRO A 94 -13.36 -5.31 1.37
C PRO A 94 -13.53 -4.00 2.14
N GLU A 95 -13.48 -4.08 3.47
CA GLU A 95 -13.52 -2.89 4.34
C GLU A 95 -12.40 -1.91 4.01
N VAL A 96 -12.76 -0.64 3.94
CA VAL A 96 -11.86 0.49 3.91
C VAL A 96 -12.24 1.38 5.07
N CYS A 97 -11.26 1.83 5.85
CA CYS A 97 -11.50 2.58 7.08
C CYS A 97 -11.91 4.04 6.78
N ASP A 98 -13.10 4.21 6.22
CA ASP A 98 -13.69 5.45 5.73
C ASP A 98 -15.00 5.84 6.44
N GLY A 99 -15.48 4.99 7.36
CA GLY A 99 -16.71 5.17 8.13
C GLY A 99 -17.95 4.58 7.46
N ILE A 100 -17.77 3.77 6.42
CA ILE A 100 -18.82 3.10 5.66
C ILE A 100 -18.60 1.59 5.75
N ASP A 101 -19.68 0.86 6.05
CA ASP A 101 -19.73 -0.60 5.91
C ASP A 101 -19.63 -0.97 4.42
N ASN A 102 -18.43 -1.29 3.93
CA ASN A 102 -18.18 -1.55 2.51
C ASN A 102 -18.52 -2.99 2.13
N ASN A 103 -18.41 -3.92 3.09
CA ASN A 103 -18.69 -5.33 2.93
C ASN A 103 -20.17 -5.68 3.23
N CYS A 104 -20.90 -4.74 3.83
CA CYS A 104 -22.31 -4.80 4.16
C CYS A 104 -22.68 -5.93 5.14
N ASP A 105 -21.77 -6.26 6.07
CA ASP A 105 -21.97 -7.29 7.10
C ASP A 105 -22.64 -6.73 8.38
N GLY A 106 -22.90 -5.42 8.41
CA GLY A 106 -23.60 -4.73 9.49
C GLY A 106 -22.69 -4.10 10.52
N ARG A 107 -21.38 -4.07 10.28
CA ARG A 107 -20.38 -3.37 11.10
C ARG A 107 -19.62 -2.38 10.22
N ILE A 108 -19.03 -1.38 10.87
CA ILE A 108 -18.33 -0.30 10.19
C ILE A 108 -16.86 -0.39 10.55
N ASP A 109 -15.99 -0.33 9.54
CA ASP A 109 -14.54 -0.18 9.65
C ASP A 109 -13.87 -1.27 10.53
N GLU A 110 -14.11 -2.56 10.27
CA GLU A 110 -13.38 -3.61 10.99
C GLU A 110 -11.92 -3.74 10.58
N ASN A 111 -11.11 -4.22 11.53
CA ASN A 111 -9.69 -4.46 11.34
C ASN A 111 -8.87 -3.20 11.00
N CYS A 112 -9.38 -2.03 11.41
CA CYS A 112 -8.70 -0.74 11.26
C CYS A 112 -7.92 -0.37 12.54
N ASP A 113 -6.59 -0.21 12.42
CA ASP A 113 -5.77 0.34 13.52
C ASP A 113 -5.93 1.87 13.64
N CYS A 114 -6.34 2.51 12.55
CA CYS A 114 -6.49 3.96 12.45
C CYS A 114 -7.52 4.37 11.39
N LYS A 115 -7.94 5.64 11.43
CA LYS A 115 -8.83 6.22 10.43
C LYS A 115 -8.04 6.78 9.24
N SER A 116 -8.41 6.41 8.02
CA SER A 116 -7.72 6.84 6.81
C SER A 116 -7.66 8.37 6.69
N GLY A 117 -6.49 8.89 6.28
CA GLY A 117 -6.24 10.31 6.12
C GLY A 117 -5.86 11.06 7.40
N VAL A 118 -5.84 10.39 8.57
CA VAL A 118 -5.31 10.97 9.81
C VAL A 118 -3.79 10.92 9.78
N THR A 119 -3.16 11.99 10.26
CA THR A 119 -1.70 12.07 10.48
C THR A 119 -1.41 12.36 11.95
N GLU A 120 -0.35 11.76 12.48
CA GLU A 120 0.09 12.01 13.85
C GLU A 120 1.61 11.98 14.00
N ALA A 121 2.09 12.56 15.10
CA ALA A 121 3.49 12.46 15.50
C ALA A 121 3.80 11.04 15.98
N CYS A 122 5.00 10.57 15.69
CA CYS A 122 5.46 9.25 16.05
C CYS A 122 6.94 9.26 16.43
N TYR A 123 7.32 8.30 17.26
CA TYR A 123 8.69 8.07 17.66
C TYR A 123 8.87 6.59 18.02
N GLU A 124 9.73 5.88 17.30
CA GLU A 124 9.93 4.44 17.43
C GLU A 124 11.15 4.08 18.31
N GLY A 125 11.90 5.08 18.78
CA GLY A 125 13.02 4.91 19.69
C GLY A 125 12.60 4.72 21.15
N PRO A 126 13.58 4.46 22.05
CA PRO A 126 13.33 4.38 23.49
C PRO A 126 12.69 5.67 24.02
N ALA A 127 11.64 5.56 24.83
CA ALA A 127 10.87 6.72 25.28
C ALA A 127 11.69 7.81 26.00
N ASN A 128 12.79 7.42 26.67
CA ASN A 128 13.69 8.34 27.37
C ASN A 128 14.63 9.14 26.45
N THR A 129 14.69 8.81 25.16
CA THR A 129 15.50 9.51 24.15
C THR A 129 14.68 10.50 23.31
N ARG A 130 13.34 10.46 23.45
CA ARG A 130 12.43 11.27 22.64
C ARG A 130 12.60 12.75 22.99
N ALA A 131 12.83 13.58 21.96
CA ALA A 131 13.05 15.02 22.10
C ALA A 131 14.24 15.39 23.00
N VAL A 132 15.25 14.51 23.06
CA VAL A 132 16.53 14.72 23.74
C VAL A 132 17.64 14.80 22.70
N GLY A 133 18.58 15.73 22.87
CA GLY A 133 19.68 15.89 21.93
C GLY A 133 19.21 16.15 20.50
N LEU A 134 19.72 15.36 19.55
CA LEU A 134 19.30 15.39 18.15
C LEU A 134 18.01 14.59 17.87
N CYS A 135 17.56 13.75 18.80
CA CYS A 135 16.41 12.88 18.57
C CYS A 135 15.12 13.68 18.52
N SER A 136 14.31 13.37 17.51
CA SER A 136 13.07 14.08 17.24
C SER A 136 12.00 13.16 16.72
N ASP A 137 10.75 13.54 16.99
CA ASP A 137 9.58 12.91 16.40
C ASP A 137 9.56 13.01 14.89
N GLY A 138 9.04 11.95 14.26
CA GLY A 138 8.60 11.95 12.88
C GLY A 138 7.08 12.11 12.79
N GLN A 139 6.56 11.85 11.60
CA GLN A 139 5.13 11.78 11.34
C GLN A 139 4.77 10.49 10.62
N ARG A 140 3.59 9.97 10.93
CA ARG A 140 2.97 8.86 10.22
C ARG A 140 1.56 9.23 9.78
N ALA A 141 1.14 8.65 8.67
CA ALA A 141 -0.20 8.80 8.12
C ALA A 141 -0.93 7.47 8.18
N CYS A 142 -2.25 7.50 8.33
CA CYS A 142 -3.07 6.32 8.21
C CYS A 142 -3.58 6.18 6.78
N ASN A 143 -3.25 5.06 6.14
CA ASN A 143 -3.72 4.73 4.80
C ASN A 143 -4.48 3.40 4.86
N ASN A 144 -5.77 3.44 4.54
CA ASN A 144 -6.65 2.26 4.53
C ASN A 144 -6.56 1.44 5.82
N GLY A 145 -6.64 2.12 6.98
CA GLY A 145 -6.62 1.45 8.28
C GLY A 145 -5.26 1.15 8.87
N ILE A 146 -4.17 1.39 8.12
CA ILE A 146 -2.82 1.00 8.51
C ILE A 146 -1.93 2.24 8.59
N TRP A 147 -1.18 2.34 9.69
CA TRP A 147 -0.17 3.37 9.86
C TRP A 147 1.01 3.16 8.91
N THR A 148 1.44 4.22 8.23
CA THR A 148 2.73 4.24 7.53
C THR A 148 3.89 4.17 8.53
N PRO A 149 5.11 3.83 8.08
CA PRO A 149 6.31 4.00 8.88
C PRO A 149 6.45 5.44 9.38
N CYS A 150 7.10 5.59 10.54
CA CYS A 150 7.36 6.91 11.10
C CYS A 150 8.41 7.67 10.27
N ALA A 151 7.97 8.59 9.42
CA ALA A 151 8.83 9.32 8.51
C ALA A 151 9.42 10.57 9.20
N GLY A 152 10.72 10.80 9.02
CA GLY A 152 11.39 11.99 9.53
C GLY A 152 11.73 11.96 11.02
N GLN A 153 11.51 10.84 11.72
CA GLN A 153 12.06 10.67 13.06
C GLN A 153 13.58 10.64 13.02
N VAL A 154 14.22 11.17 14.06
CA VAL A 154 15.65 11.04 14.32
C VAL A 154 15.80 10.15 15.55
N LEU A 155 16.40 8.98 15.36
CA LEU A 155 16.59 7.96 16.39
C LEU A 155 18.00 8.04 16.97
N PRO A 156 18.20 7.58 18.22
CA PRO A 156 19.50 7.62 18.87
C PRO A 156 20.51 6.73 18.16
N VAL A 157 21.72 7.23 18.00
CA VAL A 157 22.87 6.51 17.44
C VAL A 157 24.09 6.75 18.31
N THR A 158 25.09 5.87 18.26
CA THR A 158 26.33 6.08 19.02
C THR A 158 26.96 7.46 18.73
N GLU A 159 27.55 8.05 19.78
CA GLU A 159 28.22 9.33 19.70
C GLU A 159 29.20 9.44 18.55
N ARG A 160 29.09 10.57 17.84
CA ARG A 160 29.94 10.91 16.72
C ARG A 160 31.06 11.86 17.12
N CYS A 161 31.11 12.27 18.39
CA CYS A 161 32.11 13.18 18.92
C CYS A 161 32.16 14.48 18.09
N ASP A 162 30.99 15.05 17.78
CA ASP A 162 30.82 16.19 16.90
C ASP A 162 30.25 17.43 17.62
N GLY A 163 30.23 17.40 18.96
CA GLY A 163 29.69 18.47 19.79
C GLY A 163 28.16 18.44 19.90
N LEU A 164 27.53 17.34 19.48
CA LEU A 164 26.10 17.11 19.54
C LEU A 164 25.80 15.84 20.35
N ASP A 165 24.58 15.74 20.88
CA ASP A 165 24.09 14.56 21.59
C ASP A 165 23.38 13.66 20.55
N ASN A 166 24.12 12.67 20.06
CA ASN A 166 23.71 11.77 18.97
C ASN A 166 22.99 10.53 19.50
N ASP A 167 23.34 10.09 20.71
CA ASP A 167 22.71 8.94 21.38
C ASP A 167 21.49 9.33 22.22
N CYS A 168 21.25 10.64 22.32
CA CYS A 168 20.08 11.26 22.93
C CYS A 168 19.91 10.85 24.40
N ASP A 169 21.02 10.66 25.10
CA ASP A 169 21.05 10.38 26.54
C ASP A 169 21.04 11.65 27.40
N GLY A 170 21.14 12.82 26.76
CA GLY A 170 21.14 14.14 27.40
C GLY A 170 22.54 14.68 27.70
N VAL A 171 23.60 13.97 27.31
CA VAL A 171 25.01 14.34 27.52
C VAL A 171 25.71 14.43 26.17
N ILE A 172 26.26 15.60 25.86
CA ILE A 172 27.02 15.80 24.62
C ILE A 172 28.33 15.00 24.67
N ASP A 173 28.60 14.23 23.61
CA ASP A 173 29.85 13.51 23.36
C ASP A 173 30.31 12.60 24.54
N ASN A 174 29.38 11.95 25.23
CA ASN A 174 29.68 10.97 26.27
C ASN A 174 30.51 9.80 25.71
N GLY A 175 31.66 9.52 26.32
CA GLY A 175 32.59 8.48 25.86
C GLY A 175 33.61 8.96 24.81
N CYS A 176 33.57 10.22 24.41
CA CYS A 176 34.60 10.86 23.59
C CYS A 176 35.69 11.50 24.46
N THR A 177 36.96 11.41 24.04
CA THR A 177 38.06 12.13 24.70
C THR A 177 38.33 13.50 24.08
N CYS A 178 37.77 13.74 22.89
CA CYS A 178 37.93 14.94 22.10
C CYS A 178 36.83 15.06 21.04
N VAL A 179 36.67 16.26 20.49
CA VAL A 179 35.76 16.54 19.38
C VAL A 179 36.49 16.32 18.06
N ASN A 180 35.87 15.57 17.15
CA ASN A 180 36.44 15.21 15.85
C ASN A 180 36.88 16.42 15.04
N GLY A 181 38.10 16.36 14.49
CA GLY A 181 38.69 17.41 13.67
C GLY A 181 39.35 18.56 14.44
N VAL A 182 39.23 18.59 15.78
CA VAL A 182 40.04 19.50 16.59
C VAL A 182 41.50 19.08 16.54
N THR A 183 42.40 20.05 16.41
CA THR A 183 43.86 19.87 16.48
C THR A 183 44.40 20.66 17.66
N GLU A 184 45.26 20.04 18.47
CA GLU A 184 45.88 20.65 19.64
C GLU A 184 47.40 20.40 19.67
N ALA A 185 48.12 21.26 20.39
CA ALA A 185 49.55 21.06 20.64
C ALA A 185 49.75 19.96 21.70
N CYS A 186 50.72 19.09 21.46
CA CYS A 186 51.01 17.94 22.32
C CYS A 186 52.51 17.80 22.57
N TYR A 187 52.86 17.19 23.71
CA TYR A 187 54.24 16.87 24.04
C TYR A 187 54.26 15.67 24.99
N GLU A 188 54.84 14.55 24.55
CA GLU A 188 54.88 13.29 25.31
C GLU A 188 56.21 13.10 26.06
N GLY A 189 57.11 14.10 26.04
CA GLY A 189 58.35 14.11 26.80
C GLY A 189 58.16 14.61 28.26
N PRO A 190 59.20 14.54 29.10
CA PRO A 190 59.16 15.08 30.46
C PRO A 190 58.81 16.57 30.47
N ALA A 191 57.87 17.00 31.31
CA ALA A 191 57.36 18.38 31.30
C ALA A 191 58.45 19.45 31.48
N ASN A 192 59.54 19.14 32.20
CA ASN A 192 60.68 20.04 32.42
C ASN A 192 61.63 20.18 31.21
N THR A 193 61.38 19.45 30.12
CA THR A 193 62.15 19.50 28.85
C THR A 193 61.38 20.19 27.73
N ARG A 194 60.09 20.47 27.95
CA ARG A 194 59.20 21.04 26.94
C ARG A 194 59.66 22.45 26.54
N ASN A 195 59.75 22.70 25.23
CA ASN A 195 60.16 23.99 24.67
C ASN A 195 61.55 24.48 25.15
N LYS A 196 62.47 23.55 25.42
CA LYS A 196 63.88 23.81 25.73
C LYS A 196 64.79 23.21 24.68
N GLY A 197 65.92 23.86 24.40
CA GLY A 197 66.89 23.37 23.43
C GLY A 197 66.25 23.06 22.08
N VAL A 198 66.45 21.83 21.60
CA VAL A 198 65.82 21.33 20.36
C VAL A 198 64.42 20.73 20.58
N CYS A 199 63.98 20.55 21.82
CA CYS A 199 62.69 19.94 22.13
C CYS A 199 61.55 20.90 21.84
N ILE A 200 60.63 20.46 20.99
CA ILE A 200 59.47 21.22 20.55
C ILE A 200 58.21 20.39 20.66
N ASP A 201 57.09 21.10 20.85
CA ASP A 201 55.76 20.52 20.79
C ASP A 201 55.46 19.96 19.39
N GLY A 202 54.67 18.90 19.35
CA GLY A 202 54.00 18.43 18.15
C GLY A 202 52.54 18.84 18.14
N GLU A 203 51.77 18.28 17.21
CA GLU A 203 50.32 18.40 17.15
C GLU A 203 49.65 17.03 17.08
N HIS A 204 48.46 16.92 17.66
CA HIS A 204 47.58 15.77 17.49
C HIS A 204 46.20 16.24 17.03
N THR A 205 45.51 15.40 16.27
CA THR A 205 44.16 15.69 15.76
C THR A 205 43.21 14.62 16.25
N CYS A 206 42.03 15.03 16.70
CA CYS A 206 41.01 14.12 17.14
C CYS A 206 40.34 13.43 15.94
N ALA A 207 40.26 12.11 15.98
CA ALA A 207 39.53 11.31 15.01
C ALA A 207 38.81 10.15 15.71
N ALA A 208 37.53 9.97 15.38
CA ALA A 208 36.63 9.02 16.04
C ALA A 208 36.65 9.13 17.58
N GLY A 209 36.68 10.36 18.12
CA GLY A 209 36.64 10.62 19.56
C GLY A 209 37.94 10.36 20.32
N VAL A 210 39.04 10.08 19.60
CA VAL A 210 40.35 9.79 20.18
C VAL A 210 41.42 10.66 19.54
N TRP A 211 42.31 11.20 20.36
CA TRP A 211 43.47 11.93 19.89
C TRP A 211 44.43 11.03 19.10
N SER A 212 44.91 11.51 17.96
CA SER A 212 46.00 10.86 17.24
C SER A 212 47.29 10.83 18.07
N THR A 213 48.31 10.12 17.57
CA THR A 213 49.67 10.28 18.11
C THR A 213 50.14 11.71 17.96
N CYS A 214 51.04 12.14 18.84
CA CYS A 214 51.64 13.46 18.77
C CYS A 214 52.68 13.54 17.64
N TYR A 215 52.30 14.17 16.53
CA TYR A 215 53.13 14.30 15.32
C TYR A 215 53.99 15.56 15.36
N GLY A 216 55.25 15.47 14.92
CA GLY A 216 56.14 16.63 14.84
C GLY A 216 56.83 17.02 16.15
N GLN A 217 56.51 16.38 17.27
CA GLN A 217 57.23 16.60 18.53
C GLN A 217 58.70 16.18 18.41
N VAL A 218 59.59 16.92 19.07
CA VAL A 218 60.99 16.52 19.29
C VAL A 218 61.17 16.30 20.79
N LYS A 219 61.43 15.05 21.18
CA LYS A 219 61.64 14.64 22.57
C LYS A 219 63.13 14.66 22.91
N PRO A 220 63.49 14.78 24.21
CA PRO A 220 64.87 14.79 24.64
C PRO A 220 65.56 13.47 24.29
N THR A 221 66.81 13.58 23.89
CA THR A 221 67.71 12.46 23.58
C THR A 221 69.02 12.66 24.31
N ALA A 222 69.84 11.62 24.45
CA ALA A 222 71.15 11.79 25.08
C ALA A 222 72.00 12.80 24.30
N GLU A 223 72.78 13.60 25.03
CA GLU A 223 73.66 14.61 24.46
C GLU A 223 74.56 14.07 23.34
N ARG A 224 74.60 14.82 22.23
CA ARG A 224 75.31 14.43 21.00
C ARG A 224 76.60 15.21 20.78
N CYS A 225 76.92 16.15 21.67
CA CYS A 225 78.06 17.04 21.59
C CYS A 225 78.14 17.82 20.26
N ASP A 226 76.99 18.14 19.66
CA ASP A 226 76.87 18.88 18.39
C ASP A 226 76.66 20.39 18.60
N GLY A 227 76.76 20.85 19.86
CA GLY A 227 76.56 22.26 20.24
C GLY A 227 75.09 22.65 20.40
N LEU A 228 74.16 21.69 20.30
CA LEU A 228 72.76 21.85 20.65
C LEU A 228 72.47 21.18 21.99
N ASP A 229 71.46 21.68 22.68
CA ASP A 229 70.87 21.08 23.89
C ASP A 229 69.87 19.99 23.45
N ASN A 230 70.34 18.74 23.39
CA ASN A 230 69.63 17.58 22.89
C ASN A 230 68.83 16.85 23.98
N ASP A 231 69.27 16.92 25.23
CA ASP A 231 68.55 16.36 26.38
C ASP A 231 67.58 17.37 27.03
N CYS A 232 67.64 18.62 26.57
CA CYS A 232 66.68 19.69 26.84
C CYS A 232 66.59 20.01 28.34
N ASP A 233 67.72 19.94 29.04
CA ASP A 233 67.80 20.20 30.47
C ASP A 233 68.08 21.68 30.82
N GLY A 234 68.80 22.40 29.96
CA GLY A 234 68.94 23.87 29.92
C GLY A 234 70.20 24.44 30.58
#